data_AF-A0A4D6J4J9-F1
#
_entry.id   AF-A0A4D6J4J9-F1
#
_cell.length_a   1.000
_cell.length_b   1.000
_cell.length_c   1.000
_cell.angle_alpha   90.00
_cell.angle_beta   90.00
_cell.angle_gamma   90.00
#
_symmetry.space_group_name_H-M   'P 1'
#
loop_
_entity.id
_entity.type
_entity.pdbx_description
1 polymer ?
#
loop_
_entity_poly.entity_id
_entity_poly.type
_entity_poly.pdbx_seq_one_letter_code
_entity_poly.pdbx_strand_id
1 'polypeptide(L)' 'ELPDAKQTDLVFNQDWHFHLTKHVAFTPKEGENYACKVTHGQDTKTYGWESNM' A
#
# COMPACT_ATOMS: atom_id res chain seq x y z
N GLU A 1 9.12 6.83 0.15
CA GLU A 1 8.59 5.51 0.54
C GLU A 1 9.12 5.21 1.95
N LEU A 2 8.35 4.55 2.81
CA LEU A 2 8.82 4.15 4.13
C LEU A 2 9.92 3.08 3.98
N PRO A 3 11.01 3.14 4.77
CA PRO A 3 12.07 2.14 4.71
C PRO A 3 11.54 0.75 5.07
N ASP A 4 12.19 -0.30 4.56
CA ASP A 4 11.88 -1.71 4.84
C ASP A 4 10.47 -2.17 4.43
N ALA A 5 9.81 -1.43 3.54
CA ALA A 5 8.55 -1.87 2.95
C ALA A 5 8.73 -3.16 2.15
N LYS A 6 7.93 -4.17 2.47
CA LYS A 6 7.92 -5.47 1.81
C LYS A 6 6.71 -5.57 0.90
N GLN A 7 6.89 -6.26 -0.21
CA GLN A 7 5.83 -6.55 -1.17
C GLN A 7 5.73 -8.05 -1.34
N THR A 8 4.50 -8.57 -1.35
CA THR A 8 4.26 -9.99 -1.66
C THR A 8 4.56 -10.26 -3.12
N ASP A 9 4.66 -11.55 -3.47
CA ASP A 9 4.54 -11.93 -4.88
C ASP A 9 3.15 -11.57 -5.42
N LEU A 10 3.08 -11.43 -6.75
CA LEU A 10 1.81 -11.20 -7.44
C LEU A 10 1.00 -12.49 -7.44
N VAL A 11 -0.20 -12.44 -6.85
CA VAL A 11 -1.13 -13.56 -6.80
C VAL A 11 -2.17 -13.41 -7.91
N PHE A 12 -2.46 -14.52 -8.59
CA PHE A 12 -3.41 -14.60 -9.69
C PHE A 12 -4.64 -15.38 -9.20
N ASN A 13 -5.82 -14.76 -9.22
CA ASN A 13 -7.07 -15.43 -8.91
C ASN A 13 -7.73 -15.95 -10.21
N GLN A 14 -8.59 -16.99 -10.08
CA GLN A 14 -9.25 -17.62 -11.24
C GLN A 14 -10.18 -16.68 -12.02
N ASP A 15 -10.55 -15.56 -11.43
CA ASP A 15 -11.42 -14.51 -11.99
C ASP A 15 -10.63 -13.37 -12.66
N TRP A 16 -9.35 -13.58 -12.95
CA TRP A 16 -8.45 -12.60 -13.57
C TRP A 16 -8.17 -11.36 -12.72
N HIS A 17 -8.45 -11.43 -11.42
CA HIS A 17 -7.98 -10.41 -10.48
C HIS A 17 -6.57 -10.74 -10.02
N PHE A 18 -5.73 -9.70 -10.01
CA PHE A 18 -4.38 -9.76 -9.48
C PHE A 18 -4.38 -9.14 -8.09
N HIS A 19 -3.72 -9.81 -7.15
CA HIS A 19 -3.53 -9.29 -5.80
C HIS A 19 -2.05 -9.11 -5.51
N LEU A 20 -1.72 -7.94 -4.97
CA LEU A 20 -0.39 -7.57 -4.53
C LEU A 20 -0.53 -6.80 -3.23
N THR A 21 0.14 -7.25 -2.19
CA THR A 21 0.14 -6.55 -0.89
C THR A 21 1.50 -5.90 -0.68
N LYS A 22 1.49 -4.62 -0.28
CA LYS A 22 2.69 -3.90 0.17
C LYS A 22 2.47 -3.42 1.59
N HIS A 23 3.39 -3.77 2.49
CA HIS A 23 3.25 -3.51 3.92
C HIS A 23 4.59 -3.13 4.56
N VAL A 24 4.54 -2.38 5.65
CA VAL A 24 5.71 -1.93 6.40
C VAL A 24 5.32 -1.74 7.86
N ALA A 25 6.19 -2.17 8.77
CA ALA A 25 6.03 -1.87 10.19
C ALA A 25 6.74 -0.56 10.49
N PHE A 26 6.05 0.39 11.10
CA PHE A 26 6.61 1.68 11.50
C PHE A 26 5.85 2.22 12.72
N THR A 27 6.47 3.17 13.43
CA THR A 27 5.79 3.95 14.47
C THR A 27 5.39 5.29 13.86
N PRO A 28 4.08 5.59 13.75
CA PRO A 28 3.61 6.88 13.27
C PRO A 28 4.14 8.03 14.15
N LYS A 29 4.53 9.13 13.52
CA LYS A 29 4.92 10.36 14.20
C LYS A 29 3.76 11.32 14.22
N GLU A 30 3.60 12.01 15.34
CA GLU A 30 2.60 13.05 15.48
C GLU A 30 2.80 14.14 14.42
N GLY A 31 1.71 14.54 13.77
CA GLY A 31 1.71 15.55 12.71
C GLY A 31 2.12 15.05 11.32
N GLU A 32 2.53 13.79 11.17
CA GLU A 32 2.81 13.20 9.85
C GLU A 32 1.58 12.47 9.28
N ASN A 33 1.37 12.63 7.97
CA ASN A 33 0.33 11.91 7.23
C ASN A 33 0.97 10.75 6.47
N TYR A 34 0.37 9.57 6.58
CA TYR A 34 0.81 8.37 5.87
C TYR A 34 -0.24 7.99 4.82
N ALA A 35 0.21 7.47 3.69
CA ALA A 35 -0.69 7.01 2.63
C ALA A 35 -0.10 5.84 1.85
N CYS A 36 -0.96 4.93 1.41
CA CYS A 36 -0.63 3.94 0.40
C CYS A 36 -0.95 4.50 -0.98
N LYS A 37 0.06 4.64 -1.84
CA LYS A 37 -0.10 5.08 -3.23
C LYS A 37 0.03 3.88 -4.16
N VAL A 38 -0.99 3.66 -4.99
CA VAL A 38 -1.06 2.57 -5.96
C VAL A 38 -1.08 3.18 -7.35
N THR A 39 -0.16 2.77 -8.21
CA THR A 39 -0.11 3.17 -9.62
C THR A 39 -0.23 1.93 -10.49
N HIS A 40 -1.19 1.93 -11.41
CA HIS A 40 -1.43 0.86 -12.36
C HIS A 40 -1.64 1.46 -13.76
N GLY A 41 -0.67 1.26 -14.65
CA GLY A 41 -0.65 1.95 -15.95
C GLY A 41 -0.54 3.46 -15.77
N GLN A 42 -1.55 4.21 -16.24
CA GLN A 42 -1.65 5.66 -16.06
C GLN A 42 -2.48 6.06 -14.83
N ASP A 43 -3.20 5.12 -14.23
CA ASP A 43 -4.08 5.40 -13.10
C ASP A 43 -3.30 5.40 -11.79
N THR A 44 -3.53 6.42 -10.97
CA THR A 44 -2.93 6.52 -9.64
C THR A 44 -4.01 6.77 -8.61
N LYS A 45 -4.01 5.95 -7.56
CA LYS A 45 -4.91 6.08 -6.40
C LYS A 45 -4.07 6.25 -5.14
N THR A 46 -4.51 7.14 -4.26
CA THR A 46 -3.85 7.41 -2.99
C THR A 46 -4.85 7.17 -1.87
N TYR A 47 -4.49 6.29 -0.93
CA TYR A 47 -5.30 5.91 0.22
C TYR A 47 -4.62 6.41 1.48
N GLY A 48 -5.20 7.42 2.14
CA GLY A 48 -4.70 7.93 3.42
C GLY A 48 -4.86 6.87 4.51
N TRP A 49 -3.83 6.70 5.34
CA TRP A 49 -3.91 5.90 6.55
C TRP A 49 -4.50 6.77 7.67
N GLU A 50 -5.69 6.40 8.15
CA GLU A 50 -6.32 7.08 9.27
C GLU A 50 -6.04 6.30 10.57
N SER A 51 -5.82 7.02 11.66
CA SER A 51 -5.43 6.43 12.96
C SER A 51 -6.45 5.46 13.57
N ASN A 52 -7.66 5.36 12.99
CA ASN A 52 -8.72 4.45 13.38
C ASN A 52 -8.84 3.18 12.50
N MET A 53 -7.88 2.94 11.57
CA MET A 53 -7.80 1.71 10.78
C MET A 53 -7.21 0.53 11.56
#